data_AF-A0AAE3MIA9-F1
#
_entry.id   AF-A0AAE3MIA9-F1
#
_cell.length_a   1.000
_cell.length_b   1.000
_cell.length_c   1.000
_cell.angle_alpha   90.00
_cell.angle_beta   90.00
_cell.angle_gamma   90.00
#
_symmetry.space_group_name_H-M   'P 1'
#
loop_
_entity.id
_entity.type
_entity.pdbx_description
1 polymer ?
#
loop_
_entity_poly.entity_id
_entity_poly.type
_entity_poly.pdbx_seq_one_letter_code
_entity_poly.pdbx_strand_id
1 'polypeptide(L)'
;LGQGHTMAVGAAIAEKFLKERFGEWMSHDIYTFISDGGIQEEISQGAGRIAGYLGLNNLIMFYDSNDIQLSTTTDEVTVEDTAKKYEAWGWAVMTIDGNNADEIRKALEAAKAETEKPFLIIGKTIMGKGAVA
;
A
#
# COMPACT_ATOMS: atom_id res chain seq x y z
N LEU A 1 -6.62 11.79 -7.41
CA LEU A 1 -5.60 11.18 -6.52
C LEU A 1 -5.14 9.84 -7.14
N GLY A 2 -4.39 8.98 -6.46
CA GLY A 2 -4.10 7.60 -6.93
C GLY A 2 -2.91 7.44 -7.90
N GLN A 3 -2.46 8.49 -8.59
CA GLN A 3 -1.30 8.40 -9.51
C GLN A 3 0.02 7.98 -8.83
N GLY A 4 0.19 8.27 -7.53
CA GLY A 4 1.37 7.81 -6.78
C GLY A 4 1.46 6.28 -6.70
N HIS A 5 0.32 5.61 -6.55
CA HIS A 5 0.24 4.15 -6.53
C HIS A 5 0.60 3.57 -7.91
N THR A 6 0.08 4.16 -8.99
CA THR A 6 0.35 3.68 -10.36
C THR A 6 1.82 3.84 -10.74
N MET A 7 2.44 4.98 -10.36
CA MET A 7 3.87 5.20 -10.53
C MET A 7 4.71 4.21 -9.72
N ALA A 8 4.32 3.89 -8.48
CA ALA A 8 5.01 2.90 -7.66
C ALA A 8 4.96 1.49 -8.27
N VAL A 9 3.81 1.08 -8.81
CA VAL A 9 3.67 -0.19 -9.54
C VAL A 9 4.59 -0.21 -10.77
N GLY A 10 4.64 0.87 -11.54
CA GLY A 10 5.55 1.00 -12.68
C GLY A 10 7.03 0.90 -12.27
N ALA A 11 7.41 1.55 -11.17
CA ALA A 11 8.76 1.47 -10.62
C ALA A 11 9.11 0.04 -10.15
N ALA A 12 8.17 -0.67 -9.51
CA ALA A 12 8.36 -2.04 -9.09
C ALA A 12 8.53 -3.00 -10.28
N ILE A 13 7.76 -2.82 -11.36
CA ILE A 13 7.95 -3.56 -12.61
C ILE A 13 9.33 -3.28 -13.21
N ALA A 14 9.75 -2.01 -13.22
CA ALA A 14 11.04 -1.61 -13.74
C ALA A 14 12.21 -2.23 -12.95
N GLU A 15 12.14 -2.25 -11.61
CA GLU A 15 13.16 -2.92 -10.78
C GLU A 15 13.26 -4.40 -11.12
N LYS A 16 12.14 -5.13 -11.23
CA LYS A 16 12.15 -6.55 -11.59
C LYS A 16 12.81 -6.80 -12.94
N PHE A 17 12.47 -5.96 -13.93
CA PHE A 17 13.09 -6.03 -15.25
C PHE A 17 14.60 -5.74 -15.21
N LEU A 18 15.02 -4.70 -14.48
CA LEU A 18 16.42 -4.31 -14.37
C LEU A 18 17.24 -5.36 -13.61
N LYS A 19 16.68 -5.91 -12.53
CA LYS A 19 17.28 -7.01 -11.76
C LYS A 19 17.48 -8.24 -12.63
N GLU A 20 16.46 -8.66 -13.39
CA GLU A 20 16.58 -9.81 -14.31
C GLU A 20 17.64 -9.55 -15.39
N ARG A 21 17.70 -8.34 -15.94
CA ARG A 21 18.58 -8.00 -17.06
C ARG A 21 20.03 -7.76 -16.66
N PHE A 22 20.26 -7.19 -15.48
CA PHE A 22 21.57 -6.70 -15.07
C PHE A 22 22.12 -7.37 -13.81
N GLY A 23 21.29 -8.08 -13.04
CA GLY A 23 21.65 -8.82 -11.84
C GLY A 23 21.29 -8.13 -10.52
N GLU A 24 21.61 -8.79 -9.41
CA GLU A 24 21.20 -8.42 -8.04
C GLU A 24 21.61 -7.03 -7.57
N TRP A 25 22.61 -6.39 -8.17
CA TRP A 25 23.02 -5.02 -7.81
C TRP A 25 21.98 -3.95 -8.16
N MET A 26 21.02 -4.29 -9.03
CA MET A 26 19.84 -3.47 -9.29
C MET A 26 18.72 -3.69 -8.26
N SER A 27 18.85 -4.64 -7.33
CA SER A 27 17.74 -5.02 -6.48
C SER A 27 17.43 -3.96 -5.41
N HIS A 28 16.17 -3.55 -5.30
CA HIS A 28 15.70 -2.60 -4.29
C HIS A 28 14.18 -2.69 -4.07
N ASP A 29 13.75 -2.26 -2.89
CA ASP A 29 12.33 -2.15 -2.55
C ASP A 29 11.76 -0.81 -3.01
N ILE A 30 10.49 -0.82 -3.39
CA ILE A 30 9.69 0.36 -3.72
C ILE A 30 8.68 0.59 -2.59
N TYR A 31 8.83 1.70 -1.89
CA TYR A 31 7.89 2.13 -0.86
C TYR A 31 6.94 3.18 -1.42
N THR A 32 5.66 3.05 -1.10
CA THR A 32 4.65 4.05 -1.46
C THR A 32 3.68 4.29 -0.32
N PHE A 33 3.11 5.49 -0.30
CA PHE A 33 2.15 5.93 0.71
C PHE A 33 0.87 6.38 0.02
N ILE A 34 -0.28 5.99 0.56
CA ILE A 34 -1.59 6.33 0.01
C ILE A 34 -2.57 6.66 1.13
N SER A 35 -3.52 7.55 0.85
CA SER A 35 -4.62 7.92 1.75
C SER A 35 -5.97 7.41 1.23
N ASP A 36 -7.04 7.60 2.00
CA ASP A 36 -8.39 7.13 1.67
C ASP A 36 -8.84 7.59 0.27
N GLY A 37 -8.67 8.88 -0.04
CA GLY A 37 -9.02 9.41 -1.36
C GLY A 37 -8.14 8.84 -2.49
N GLY A 38 -6.89 8.46 -2.21
CA GLY A 38 -6.01 7.86 -3.22
C GLY A 38 -6.37 6.42 -3.53
N ILE A 39 -6.70 5.63 -2.52
CA ILE A 39 -6.95 4.18 -2.68
C ILE A 39 -8.31 3.89 -3.33
N GLN A 40 -9.26 4.82 -3.20
CA GLN A 40 -10.60 4.72 -3.79
C GLN A 40 -10.63 5.02 -5.29
N GLU A 41 -9.70 5.82 -5.80
CA GLU A 41 -9.65 6.19 -7.21
C GLU A 41 -9.54 4.97 -8.13
N GLU A 42 -10.29 4.97 -9.22
CA GLU A 42 -10.36 3.82 -10.14
C GLU A 42 -9.01 3.44 -10.73
N ILE A 43 -8.11 4.42 -10.90
CA ILE A 43 -6.76 4.16 -11.38
C ILE A 43 -5.94 3.29 -10.40
N SER A 44 -6.20 3.41 -9.10
CA SER A 44 -5.58 2.59 -8.06
C SER A 44 -6.05 1.14 -8.12
N GLN A 45 -7.29 0.90 -8.55
CA GLN A 45 -7.88 -0.45 -8.66
C GLN A 45 -7.20 -1.25 -9.78
N GLY A 46 -6.92 -0.60 -10.92
CA GLY A 46 -6.16 -1.20 -12.01
C GLY A 46 -4.71 -1.51 -11.60
N ALA A 47 -4.05 -0.55 -10.95
CA ALA A 47 -2.68 -0.70 -10.47
C ALA A 47 -2.55 -1.83 -9.43
N GLY A 48 -3.44 -1.86 -8.44
CA GLY A 48 -3.45 -2.88 -7.38
C GLY A 48 -3.63 -4.29 -7.94
N ARG A 49 -4.55 -4.48 -8.89
CA ARG A 49 -4.74 -5.78 -9.56
C ARG A 49 -3.50 -6.24 -10.34
N ILE A 50 -2.86 -5.35 -11.08
CA ILE A 50 -1.67 -5.68 -11.86
C ILE A 50 -0.51 -6.06 -10.94
N ALA A 51 -0.29 -5.30 -9.87
CA ALA A 51 0.78 -5.57 -8.92
C ALA A 51 0.65 -6.95 -8.26
N GLY A 52 -0.57 -7.32 -7.85
CA GLY A 52 -0.85 -8.63 -7.27
C GLY A 52 -0.75 -9.76 -8.29
N TYR A 53 -1.28 -9.57 -9.50
CA TYR A 53 -1.15 -10.55 -10.60
C TYR A 53 0.30 -10.86 -10.97
N LEU A 54 1.17 -9.84 -10.96
CA LEU A 54 2.59 -9.98 -11.28
C LEU A 54 3.44 -10.45 -10.09
N GLY A 55 2.88 -10.57 -8.88
CA GLY A 55 3.65 -10.95 -7.69
C GLY A 55 4.77 -9.96 -7.35
N LEU A 56 4.50 -8.65 -7.42
CA LEU A 56 5.50 -7.60 -7.19
C LEU A 56 5.91 -7.51 -5.71
N ASN A 57 6.62 -8.50 -5.19
CA ASN A 57 7.06 -8.57 -3.79
C ASN A 57 8.10 -7.51 -3.37
N ASN A 58 8.60 -6.73 -4.33
CA ASN A 58 9.41 -5.55 -4.09
C ASN A 58 8.58 -4.29 -3.83
N LEU A 59 7.24 -4.36 -3.90
CA LEU A 59 6.34 -3.23 -3.64
C LEU A 59 5.73 -3.31 -2.25
N ILE A 60 6.01 -2.29 -1.43
CA ILE A 60 5.47 -2.12 -0.09
C ILE A 60 4.67 -0.82 -0.04
N MET A 61 3.37 -0.93 0.21
CA MET A 61 2.45 0.20 0.28
C MET A 61 1.95 0.41 1.71
N PHE A 62 2.09 1.62 2.22
CA PHE A 62 1.43 2.06 3.45
C PHE A 62 0.16 2.83 3.10
N TYR A 63 -0.98 2.32 3.56
CA TYR A 63 -2.26 2.99 3.49
C TYR A 63 -2.57 3.65 4.84
N ASP A 64 -2.55 4.98 4.87
CA ASP A 64 -3.11 5.76 5.96
C ASP A 64 -4.63 5.72 5.89
N SER A 65 -5.22 4.81 6.67
CA SER A 65 -6.66 4.64 6.80
C SER A 65 -7.10 5.35 8.07
N ASN A 66 -7.38 6.65 7.93
CA ASN A 66 -7.80 7.50 9.04
C ASN A 66 -9.30 7.79 9.04
N ASP A 67 -10.02 7.22 8.07
CA ASP A 67 -11.48 7.28 7.92
C ASP A 67 -12.03 8.70 7.65
N ILE A 68 -11.15 9.66 7.28
CA ILE A 68 -11.49 11.04 6.95
C ILE A 68 -11.10 11.40 5.50
N GLN A 69 -11.99 12.11 4.81
CA GLN A 69 -11.72 12.77 3.53
C GLN A 69 -11.88 14.28 3.66
N LEU A 70 -11.57 15.01 2.58
CA LEU A 70 -11.63 16.48 2.57
C LEU A 70 -13.00 17.03 2.98
N SER A 71 -14.08 16.39 2.53
CA SER A 71 -15.44 16.91 2.68
C SER A 71 -16.32 16.09 3.63
N THR A 72 -15.96 14.84 3.90
CA THR A 72 -16.81 13.86 4.60
C THR A 72 -15.94 12.85 5.35
N THR A 73 -16.55 12.06 6.23
CA THR A 73 -16.00 10.76 6.64
C THR A 73 -16.08 9.76 5.48
N THR A 74 -15.29 8.69 5.52
CA THR A 74 -15.25 7.70 4.44
C THR A 74 -16.55 6.89 4.31
N ASP A 75 -17.25 6.66 5.42
CA ASP A 75 -18.49 5.87 5.49
C ASP A 75 -19.71 6.52 4.81
N GLU A 76 -19.64 7.83 4.53
CA GLU A 76 -20.67 8.52 3.74
C GLU A 76 -20.65 8.14 2.25
N VAL A 77 -19.51 7.66 1.75
CA VAL A 77 -19.29 7.41 0.31
C VAL A 77 -18.82 6.00 -0.02
N THR A 78 -18.33 5.24 0.96
CA THR A 78 -17.88 3.86 0.76
C THR A 78 -18.05 2.99 2.00
N VAL A 79 -18.30 1.69 1.78
CA VAL A 79 -18.35 0.65 2.82
C VAL A 79 -17.45 -0.54 2.46
N GLU A 80 -16.48 -0.29 1.58
CA GLU A 80 -15.61 -1.32 1.03
C GLU A 80 -14.62 -1.86 2.07
N ASP A 81 -14.47 -3.18 2.10
CA ASP A 81 -13.41 -3.86 2.84
C ASP A 81 -12.11 -3.83 2.02
N THR A 82 -11.31 -2.78 2.19
CA THR A 82 -10.06 -2.60 1.45
C THR A 82 -9.08 -3.75 1.66
N ALA A 83 -9.01 -4.31 2.87
CA ALA A 83 -8.12 -5.44 3.16
C ALA A 83 -8.50 -6.65 2.29
N LYS A 84 -9.76 -7.09 2.36
CA LYS A 84 -10.23 -8.24 1.55
C LYS A 84 -10.10 -8.01 0.06
N LYS A 85 -10.31 -6.77 -0.40
CA LYS A 85 -10.14 -6.42 -1.81
C LYS A 85 -8.69 -6.65 -2.28
N TYR A 86 -7.72 -6.16 -1.51
CA TYR A 86 -6.30 -6.35 -1.85
C TYR A 86 -5.86 -7.80 -1.69
N GLU A 87 -6.33 -8.51 -0.66
CA GLU A 87 -6.14 -9.97 -0.52
C GLU A 87 -6.68 -10.72 -1.74
N ALA A 88 -7.88 -10.38 -2.23
CA ALA A 88 -8.48 -10.99 -3.41
C ALA A 88 -7.69 -10.71 -4.70
N TRP A 89 -6.91 -9.63 -4.73
CA TRP A 89 -5.98 -9.33 -5.83
C TRP A 89 -4.61 -9.98 -5.67
N GLY A 90 -4.37 -10.73 -4.59
CA GLY A 90 -3.11 -11.44 -4.38
C GLY A 90 -2.07 -10.66 -3.58
N TRP A 91 -2.47 -9.63 -2.82
CA TRP A 91 -1.56 -8.95 -1.90
C TRP A 91 -1.46 -9.67 -0.56
N ALA A 92 -0.32 -9.54 0.09
CA ALA A 92 -0.22 -9.74 1.54
C ALA A 92 -0.70 -8.46 2.23
N VAL A 93 -1.53 -8.60 3.28
CA VAL A 93 -2.14 -7.45 3.98
C VAL A 93 -1.90 -7.56 5.47
N MET A 94 -1.53 -6.46 6.11
CA MET A 94 -1.41 -6.35 7.56
C MET A 94 -2.04 -5.04 8.04
N THR A 95 -2.98 -5.13 8.97
CA THR A 95 -3.58 -3.97 9.62
C THR A 95 -2.94 -3.73 10.98
N ILE A 96 -2.58 -2.48 11.27
CA ILE A 96 -1.87 -2.07 12.51
C ILE A 96 -2.45 -0.78 13.09
N ASP A 97 -2.09 -0.46 14.34
CA ASP A 97 -2.13 0.92 14.82
C ASP A 97 -1.05 1.73 14.09
N GLY A 98 -1.47 2.54 13.10
CA GLY A 98 -0.57 3.34 12.28
C GLY A 98 0.01 4.56 13.01
N ASN A 99 -0.31 4.75 14.29
CA ASN A 99 0.38 5.70 15.16
C ASN A 99 1.29 5.01 16.21
N ASN A 100 1.45 3.68 16.16
CA ASN A 100 2.36 2.92 17.00
C ASN A 100 3.65 2.56 16.22
N ALA A 101 4.77 3.18 16.59
CA ALA A 101 6.05 3.00 15.92
C ALA A 101 6.57 1.55 15.95
N ASP A 102 6.27 0.78 17.00
CA ASP A 102 6.72 -0.61 17.11
C ASP A 102 5.91 -1.53 16.20
N GLU A 103 4.62 -1.26 16.00
CA GLU A 103 3.79 -1.99 15.05
C GLU A 103 4.16 -1.67 13.61
N ILE A 104 4.45 -0.39 13.29
CA ILE A 104 4.96 0.00 11.97
C ILE A 104 6.27 -0.74 11.68
N ARG A 105 7.19 -0.82 12.64
CA ARG A 105 8.46 -1.54 12.46
C ARG A 105 8.23 -3.02 12.17
N LYS A 106 7.36 -3.68 12.94
CA LYS A 106 7.00 -5.10 12.72
C LYS A 106 6.35 -5.32 11.36
N ALA A 107 5.48 -4.41 10.92
CA ALA A 107 4.82 -4.51 9.62
C ALA A 107 5.83 -4.36 8.47
N LEU A 108 6.80 -3.44 8.59
CA LEU A 108 7.87 -3.30 7.61
C LEU A 108 8.80 -4.52 7.58
N GLU A 109 9.12 -5.11 8.75
CA GLU A 109 9.90 -6.35 8.81
C GLU A 109 9.17 -7.52 8.13
N ALA A 110 7.87 -7.66 8.38
CA ALA A 110 7.03 -8.66 7.72
C ALA A 110 6.94 -8.43 6.21
N ALA A 111 6.77 -7.17 5.78
CA ALA A 111 6.69 -6.81 4.38
C ALA A 111 7.98 -7.15 3.61
N LYS A 112 9.15 -6.91 4.23
CA LYS A 112 10.44 -7.28 3.64
C LYS A 112 10.73 -8.78 3.64
N ALA A 113 10.05 -9.54 4.49
CA ALA A 113 10.18 -11.00 4.55
C ALA A 113 9.26 -11.72 3.53
N GLU A 114 8.29 -11.02 2.94
CA GLU A 114 7.41 -11.55 1.91
C GLU A 114 8.14 -11.66 0.56
N THR A 115 8.13 -12.85 -0.03
CA THR A 115 8.91 -13.15 -1.25
C THR A 115 8.06 -13.29 -2.50
N GLU A 116 6.75 -13.40 -2.38
CA GLU A 116 5.86 -13.77 -3.50
C GLU A 116 4.87 -12.67 -3.87
N LYS A 117 4.47 -11.82 -2.90
CA LYS A 117 3.34 -10.90 -3.07
C LYS A 117 3.72 -9.46 -2.77
N PRO A 118 3.12 -8.47 -3.45
CA PRO A 118 3.16 -7.09 -2.97
C PRO A 118 2.49 -6.99 -1.60
N PHE A 119 2.96 -6.06 -0.78
CA PHE A 119 2.55 -5.95 0.61
C PHE A 119 1.82 -4.64 0.89
N LEU A 120 0.63 -4.74 1.48
CA LEU A 120 -0.17 -3.60 1.93
C LEU A 120 -0.19 -3.55 3.47
N ILE A 121 0.34 -2.47 4.02
CA ILE A 121 0.22 -2.14 5.43
C ILE A 121 -0.94 -1.14 5.57
N ILE A 122 -2.02 -1.54 6.22
CA ILE A 122 -3.15 -0.66 6.55
C ILE A 122 -2.91 -0.08 7.94
N GLY A 123 -2.46 1.16 8.00
CA GLY A 123 -2.30 1.88 9.25
C GLY A 123 -3.61 2.55 9.63
N LYS A 124 -4.23 2.12 10.73
CA LYS A 124 -5.32 2.88 11.36
C LYS A 124 -4.73 4.06 12.11
N THR A 125 -4.99 5.28 11.66
CA THR A 125 -4.43 6.50 12.27
C THR A 125 -5.52 7.48 12.67
N ILE A 126 -5.14 8.46 13.50
CA ILE A 126 -5.97 9.61 13.86
C ILE A 126 -5.45 10.84 13.09
N MET A 127 -6.26 11.36 12.17
CA MET A 127 -5.93 12.61 11.47
C MET A 127 -5.76 13.75 12.48
N GLY A 128 -4.63 14.45 12.43
CA GLY A 128 -4.35 15.56 13.36
C GLY A 128 -4.12 15.13 14.81
N LYS A 129 -3.68 13.88 15.07
CA LYS A 129 -3.31 13.39 16.42
C LYS A 129 -2.47 14.42 17.18
N GLY A 130 -2.94 14.79 18.38
CA GLY A 130 -2.33 15.82 19.22
C GLY A 130 -2.88 17.24 19.05
N ALA A 131 -3.67 17.49 17.99
CA ALA A 131 -4.43 18.73 17.78
C ALA A 131 -5.96 18.52 17.84
N VAL A 132 -6.42 17.26 17.82
CA VAL A 132 -7.80 16.87 18.11
C VAL A 132 -8.09 17.03 19.61
N ALA A 133 -9.23 17.66 19.92
CA ALA A 133 -9.69 17.94 21.29
C ALA A 133 -10.24 16.70 22.01
#